data_AF-A0AAN7ZGQ6-F1
#
_entry.id   AF-A0AAN7ZGQ6-F1
#
_cell.length_a   1.000
_cell.length_b   1.000
_cell.length_c   1.000
_cell.angle_alpha   90.00
_cell.angle_beta   90.00
_cell.angle_gamma   90.00
#
_symmetry.space_group_name_H-M   'P 1'
#
loop_
_entity.id
_entity.type
_entity.pdbx_description
1 polymer ?
#
loop_
_entity_poly.entity_id
_entity_poly.type
_entity_poly.pdbx_seq_one_letter_code
_entity_poly.pdbx_strand_id
1 'polypeptide(L)'
;MSIGNLFTSHVKNGIPEIELPSFDPLILPSTNMSRSIYETKFQTVYSNLTIHNMHNYKLNNIDFNYAQMTLKGRVEFGILPIGSAYVVEGTFLGMPISGGGLFKGYMGPMDIDFNMSGRLLHRNGVRYCELTQMNLDTTIRDIQVQISGLEDSGFSKVE
;
A
#
# COMPACT_ATOMS: atom_id res chain seq x y z
N MET A 1 13.51 7.60 25.01
CA MET A 1 12.82 8.09 23.80
C MET A 1 13.27 7.17 22.66
N SER A 2 12.40 6.30 22.13
CA SER A 2 12.80 5.33 21.09
C SER A 2 13.02 6.05 19.76
N ILE A 3 14.06 5.68 19.01
CA ILE A 3 14.40 6.25 17.69
C ILE A 3 13.22 6.20 16.71
N GLY A 4 12.27 5.27 16.89
CA GLY A 4 11.04 5.19 16.09
C GLY A 4 10.13 6.42 16.18
N ASN A 5 10.19 7.22 17.26
CA ASN A 5 9.33 8.40 17.44
C ASN A 5 9.87 9.68 16.79
N LEU A 6 11.11 9.70 16.31
CA LEU A 6 11.71 10.90 15.70
C LEU A 6 11.30 11.09 14.23
N PHE A 7 10.96 9.99 13.56
CA PHE A 7 10.60 9.98 12.14
C PHE A 7 9.11 10.32 11.90
N THR A 8 8.22 9.99 12.83
CA THR A 8 6.76 10.08 12.65
C THR A 8 6.24 11.50 12.36
N SER A 9 6.85 12.55 12.91
CA SER A 9 6.45 13.94 12.62
C SER A 9 6.88 14.41 11.22
N HIS A 10 8.04 13.95 10.74
CA HIS A 10 8.60 14.39 9.46
C HIS A 10 7.95 13.68 8.27
N VAL A 11 7.64 12.39 8.40
CA VAL A 11 7.04 11.62 7.30
C VAL A 11 5.61 12.05 6.95
N LYS A 12 4.90 12.71 7.88
CA LYS A 12 3.53 13.18 7.61
C LYS A 12 3.48 14.08 6.37
N ASN A 13 4.36 15.07 6.29
CA ASN A 13 4.40 16.00 5.16
C ASN A 13 5.36 15.55 4.04
N GLY A 14 6.09 14.45 4.25
CA GLY A 14 7.19 14.03 3.38
C GLY A 14 8.47 14.82 3.67
N ILE A 15 9.54 14.40 3.00
CA ILE A 15 10.87 15.02 3.11
C ILE A 15 11.39 15.22 1.67
N PRO A 16 11.11 16.38 1.04
CA PRO A 16 11.45 16.63 -0.36
C PRO A 16 12.95 16.48 -0.68
N GLU A 17 13.82 16.80 0.27
CA GLU A 17 15.28 16.74 0.13
C GLU A 17 15.80 15.31 -0.14
N ILE A 18 15.02 14.29 0.22
CA ILE A 18 15.32 12.89 -0.02
C ILE A 18 14.22 12.20 -0.84
N GLU A 19 13.39 12.99 -1.53
CA GLU A 19 12.29 12.51 -2.38
C GLU A 19 11.29 11.61 -1.63
N LEU A 20 11.15 11.78 -0.32
CA LEU A 20 10.18 11.04 0.47
C LEU A 20 8.79 11.69 0.32
N PRO A 21 7.79 10.99 -0.24
CA PRO A 21 6.44 11.54 -0.39
C PRO A 21 5.75 11.75 0.97
N SER A 22 4.67 12.52 0.98
CA SER A 22 3.79 12.65 2.15
C SER A 22 3.15 11.32 2.51
N PHE A 23 2.99 11.06 3.81
CA PHE A 23 2.26 9.91 4.35
C PHE A 23 0.85 10.31 4.83
N ASP A 24 0.39 11.53 4.50
CA ASP A 24 -0.96 11.99 4.78
C ASP A 24 -1.37 13.21 3.90
N PRO A 25 -1.97 12.97 2.71
CA PRO A 25 -2.12 11.67 2.07
C PRO A 25 -0.84 11.19 1.38
N LEU A 26 -0.61 9.88 1.39
CA LEU A 26 0.19 9.24 0.35
C LEU A 26 -0.63 9.21 -0.94
N ILE A 27 -0.05 9.74 -2.03
CA ILE A 27 -0.68 9.79 -3.35
C ILE A 27 0.11 8.91 -4.32
N LEU A 28 -0.54 7.89 -4.87
CA LEU A 28 0.00 7.04 -5.93
C LEU A 28 -0.65 7.43 -7.27
N PRO A 29 0.12 7.97 -8.25
CA PRO A 29 -0.45 8.55 -9.47
C PRO A 29 -1.25 7.55 -10.31
N SER A 30 -0.70 6.36 -10.52
CA SER A 30 -1.39 5.26 -11.19
C SER A 30 -0.91 3.93 -10.64
N THR A 31 -1.81 2.98 -10.46
CA THR A 31 -1.48 1.62 -10.01
C THR A 31 -2.35 0.63 -10.77
N ASN A 32 -1.70 -0.32 -11.43
CA ASN A 32 -2.39 -1.41 -12.11
C ASN A 32 -2.46 -2.63 -11.19
N MET A 33 -3.64 -3.20 -11.06
CA MET A 33 -3.86 -4.44 -10.32
C MET A 33 -4.46 -5.47 -11.27
N SER A 34 -3.84 -6.64 -11.38
CA SER A 34 -4.36 -7.78 -12.13
C SER A 34 -4.50 -8.94 -11.18
N ARG A 35 -5.69 -9.54 -11.11
CA ARG A 35 -5.97 -10.68 -10.24
C ARG A 35 -6.66 -11.78 -11.01
N SER A 36 -6.15 -13.00 -10.87
CA SER A 36 -6.72 -14.22 -11.45
C SER A 36 -6.75 -15.30 -10.38
N ILE A 37 -7.94 -15.59 -9.83
CA ILE A 37 -8.17 -16.62 -8.82
C ILE A 37 -9.46 -17.36 -9.17
N TYR A 38 -9.38 -18.67 -9.36
CA TYR A 38 -10.50 -19.52 -9.80
C TYR A 38 -11.22 -18.93 -11.02
N GLU A 39 -12.52 -18.64 -10.91
CA GLU A 39 -13.37 -18.06 -11.96
C GLU A 39 -13.37 -16.53 -11.97
N THR A 40 -12.53 -15.90 -11.14
CA THR A 40 -12.41 -14.45 -11.05
C THR A 40 -11.13 -13.99 -11.71
N LYS A 41 -11.26 -13.20 -12.76
CA LYS A 41 -10.17 -12.61 -13.54
C LYS A 41 -10.50 -11.18 -13.86
N PHE A 42 -9.84 -10.21 -13.24
CA PHE A 42 -10.08 -8.81 -13.55
C PHE A 42 -8.79 -8.00 -13.52
N GLN A 43 -8.79 -6.96 -14.34
CA GLN A 43 -7.76 -5.94 -14.36
C GLN A 43 -8.39 -4.62 -13.90
N THR A 44 -7.69 -3.92 -13.02
CA THR A 44 -8.13 -2.64 -12.50
C THR A 44 -7.00 -1.64 -12.61
N VAL A 45 -7.29 -0.49 -13.19
CA VAL A 45 -6.41 0.68 -13.18
C VAL A 45 -6.94 1.64 -12.13
N TYR A 46 -6.13 1.93 -11.12
CA TYR A 46 -6.39 2.97 -10.14
C TYR A 46 -5.63 4.23 -10.52
N SER A 47 -6.27 5.39 -10.40
CA SER A 47 -5.69 6.70 -10.69
C SER A 47 -5.88 7.64 -9.50
N ASN A 48 -4.80 8.30 -9.09
CA ASN A 48 -4.76 9.15 -7.89
C ASN A 48 -5.24 8.42 -6.64
N LEU A 49 -4.65 7.24 -6.36
CA LEU A 49 -4.93 6.51 -5.13
C LEU A 49 -4.37 7.30 -3.94
N THR A 50 -5.26 7.72 -3.05
CA THR A 50 -4.95 8.43 -1.81
C THR A 50 -5.06 7.48 -0.62
N ILE A 51 -4.05 7.47 0.24
CA ILE A 51 -4.07 6.76 1.52
C ILE A 51 -3.76 7.77 2.63
N HIS A 52 -4.69 7.90 3.58
CA HIS A 52 -4.57 8.84 4.69
C HIS A 52 -4.05 8.15 5.96
N ASN A 53 -3.54 8.96 6.89
CA ASN A 53 -3.11 8.52 8.23
C ASN A 53 -1.93 7.52 8.28
N MET A 54 -1.17 7.31 7.19
CA MET A 54 -0.03 6.39 7.20
C MET A 54 1.10 6.82 8.14
N HIS A 55 1.19 8.11 8.49
CA HIS A 55 2.18 8.61 9.44
C HIS A 55 1.98 8.11 10.89
N ASN A 56 0.78 7.64 11.24
CA ASN A 56 0.44 7.18 12.59
C ASN A 56 0.68 5.67 12.75
N TYR A 57 1.89 5.22 12.46
CA TYR A 57 2.30 3.82 12.60
C TYR A 57 2.99 3.56 13.94
N LYS A 58 3.04 2.28 14.33
CA LYS A 58 3.90 1.81 15.43
C LYS A 58 4.91 0.81 14.92
N LEU A 59 6.20 1.06 15.17
CA LEU A 59 7.27 0.13 14.86
C LEU A 59 7.59 -0.73 16.07
N ASN A 60 7.55 -2.04 15.88
CA ASN A 60 7.79 -3.05 16.90
C ASN A 60 8.86 -4.04 16.41
N ASN A 61 9.59 -4.65 17.34
CA ASN A 61 10.51 -5.77 17.09
C ASN A 61 11.54 -5.53 15.97
N ILE A 62 12.12 -4.32 15.91
CA ILE A 62 13.15 -4.02 14.90
C ILE A 62 14.45 -4.76 15.22
N ASP A 63 14.92 -5.54 14.25
CA ASP A 63 16.21 -6.23 14.24
C ASP A 63 17.01 -5.79 13.01
N PHE A 64 18.19 -5.21 13.25
CA PHE A 64 19.10 -4.75 12.21
C PHE A 64 20.42 -5.52 12.29
N ASN A 65 20.73 -6.27 11.23
CA ASN A 65 21.99 -6.96 11.07
C ASN A 65 22.87 -6.19 10.08
N TYR A 66 23.84 -5.43 10.61
CA TYR A 66 24.78 -4.65 9.80
C TYR A 66 25.67 -5.53 8.91
N ALA A 67 26.13 -6.68 9.40
CA ALA A 67 27.03 -7.56 8.63
C ALA A 67 26.36 -8.13 7.38
N GLN A 68 25.07 -8.44 7.47
CA GLN A 68 24.26 -8.92 6.35
C GLN A 68 23.48 -7.80 5.65
N MET A 69 23.55 -6.57 6.18
CA MET A 69 22.74 -5.43 5.73
C MET A 69 21.25 -5.76 5.63
N THR A 70 20.70 -6.44 6.66
CA THR A 70 19.28 -6.79 6.72
C THR A 70 18.57 -6.06 7.85
N LEU A 71 17.29 -5.74 7.64
CA LEU A 71 16.43 -5.04 8.57
C LEU A 71 15.06 -5.74 8.60
N LYS A 72 14.67 -6.23 9.77
CA LYS A 72 13.41 -6.93 9.98
C LYS A 72 12.63 -6.29 11.11
N GLY A 73 11.32 -6.47 11.10
CA GLY A 73 10.48 -6.05 12.21
C GLY A 73 9.01 -6.06 11.83
N ARG A 74 8.21 -5.41 12.66
CA ARG A 74 6.78 -5.26 12.49
C ARG A 74 6.40 -3.79 12.48
N VAL A 75 5.50 -3.42 11.58
CA VAL A 75 4.82 -2.13 11.61
C VAL A 75 3.31 -2.34 11.73
N GLU A 76 2.69 -1.58 12.63
CA GLU A 76 1.25 -1.62 12.85
C GLU A 76 0.63 -0.30 12.41
N PHE A 77 -0.50 -0.39 11.72
CA PHE A 77 -1.31 0.76 11.31
C PHE A 77 -2.71 0.67 11.91
N GLY A 78 -3.27 1.83 12.26
CA GLY A 78 -4.69 1.96 12.56
C GLY A 78 -5.56 1.84 11.30
N ILE A 79 -6.75 2.46 11.36
CA ILE A 79 -7.63 2.55 10.20
C ILE A 79 -7.09 3.61 9.23
N LEU A 80 -6.90 3.22 7.98
CA LEU A 80 -6.43 4.08 6.88
C LEU A 80 -7.61 4.35 5.92
N PRO A 81 -8.10 5.60 5.85
CA PRO A 81 -9.01 6.01 4.79
C PRO A 81 -8.32 5.94 3.43
N ILE A 82 -9.02 5.38 2.44
CA ILE A 82 -8.52 5.18 1.08
C ILE A 82 -9.51 5.67 0.04
N GLY A 83 -9.00 6.14 -1.09
CA GLY A 83 -9.82 6.60 -2.20
C GLY A 83 -9.05 6.64 -3.50
N SER A 84 -9.74 6.43 -4.62
CA SER A 84 -9.13 6.46 -5.96
C SER A 84 -10.22 6.56 -7.02
N ALA A 85 -9.88 7.07 -8.20
CA ALA A 85 -10.64 6.76 -9.40
C ALA A 85 -10.21 5.38 -9.92
N TYR A 86 -11.15 4.59 -10.42
CA TYR A 86 -10.84 3.27 -10.96
C TYR A 86 -11.51 3.03 -12.31
N VAL A 87 -10.89 2.17 -13.10
CA VAL A 87 -11.48 1.50 -14.26
C VAL A 87 -11.22 0.01 -14.10
N VAL A 88 -12.25 -0.82 -14.24
CA VAL A 88 -12.17 -2.28 -14.10
C VAL A 88 -12.80 -2.97 -15.30
N GLU A 89 -12.16 -4.04 -15.74
CA GLU A 89 -12.70 -4.95 -16.74
C GLU A 89 -12.33 -6.39 -16.38
N GLY A 90 -13.27 -7.32 -16.60
CA GLY A 90 -12.99 -8.74 -16.49
C GLY A 90 -14.21 -9.57 -16.14
N THR A 91 -13.99 -10.56 -15.29
CA THR A 91 -14.95 -11.56 -14.87
C THR A 91 -14.85 -11.75 -13.37
N PHE A 92 -15.98 -11.63 -12.68
CA PHE A 92 -16.10 -11.90 -11.25
C PHE A 92 -17.06 -13.07 -11.06
N LEU A 93 -16.57 -14.16 -10.45
CA LEU A 93 -17.34 -15.40 -10.28
C LEU A 93 -18.05 -15.86 -11.57
N GLY A 94 -17.33 -15.85 -12.69
CA GLY A 94 -17.88 -16.23 -14.01
C GLY A 94 -18.76 -15.17 -14.70
N MET A 95 -19.16 -14.08 -14.02
CA MET A 95 -19.96 -13.00 -14.61
C MET A 95 -19.06 -11.88 -15.17
N PRO A 96 -19.31 -11.39 -16.39
CA PRO A 96 -18.54 -10.28 -16.94
C PRO A 96 -18.88 -8.98 -16.19
N ILE A 97 -17.83 -8.31 -15.74
CA ILE A 97 -17.90 -7.02 -15.05
C ILE A 97 -17.09 -5.99 -15.82
N SER A 98 -17.63 -4.78 -15.90
CA SER A 98 -16.93 -3.62 -16.45
C SER A 98 -17.41 -2.37 -15.75
N GLY A 99 -16.57 -1.35 -15.68
CA GLY A 99 -17.02 -0.08 -15.16
C GLY A 99 -15.89 0.85 -14.80
N GLY A 100 -16.27 2.06 -14.45
CA GLY A 100 -15.34 3.07 -14.01
C GLY A 100 -16.04 4.12 -13.17
N GLY A 101 -15.34 4.58 -12.13
CA GLY A 101 -15.88 5.55 -11.20
C GLY A 101 -14.98 5.76 -10.01
N LEU A 102 -15.57 6.06 -8.87
CA LEU A 102 -14.87 6.30 -7.62
C LEU A 102 -14.93 5.08 -6.71
N PHE A 103 -13.80 4.77 -6.12
CA PHE A 103 -13.68 3.88 -4.97
C PHE A 103 -13.32 4.74 -3.75
N LYS A 104 -14.05 4.55 -2.64
CA LYS A 104 -13.76 5.18 -1.34
C LYS A 104 -14.01 4.18 -0.22
N GLY A 105 -13.23 4.25 0.83
CA GLY A 105 -13.38 3.30 1.93
C GLY A 105 -12.30 3.44 2.98
N TYR A 106 -12.07 2.35 3.70
CA TYR A 106 -10.97 2.24 4.64
C TYR A 106 -10.39 0.82 4.65
N MET A 107 -9.15 0.71 5.10
CA MET A 107 -8.50 -0.55 5.43
C MET A 107 -7.85 -0.48 6.81
N GLY A 108 -7.83 -1.60 7.52
CA GLY A 108 -7.17 -1.75 8.81
C GLY A 108 -8.12 -1.95 9.98
N PRO A 109 -7.62 -2.20 11.19
CA PRO A 109 -6.18 -2.17 11.57
C PRO A 109 -5.33 -3.22 10.85
N MET A 110 -4.05 -2.90 10.64
CA MET A 110 -3.14 -3.75 9.88
C MET A 110 -1.84 -4.01 10.64
N ASP A 111 -1.34 -5.24 10.51
CA ASP A 111 0.00 -5.62 10.98
C ASP A 111 0.81 -6.04 9.76
N ILE A 112 2.02 -5.50 9.63
CA ILE A 112 2.93 -5.83 8.54
C ILE A 112 4.26 -6.28 9.12
N ASP A 113 4.59 -7.56 8.91
CA ASP A 113 5.93 -8.07 9.15
C ASP A 113 6.79 -7.80 7.91
N PHE A 114 7.88 -7.07 8.09
CA PHE A 114 8.78 -6.70 7.00
C PHE A 114 10.15 -7.35 7.16
N ASN A 115 10.75 -7.69 6.02
CA ASN A 115 12.12 -8.12 5.91
C ASN A 115 12.76 -7.46 4.70
N MET A 116 13.72 -6.58 4.97
CA MET A 116 14.45 -5.80 3.99
C MET A 116 15.92 -6.24 3.96
N SER A 117 16.50 -6.29 2.77
CA SER A 117 17.94 -6.45 2.57
C SER A 117 18.47 -5.33 1.69
N GLY A 118 19.71 -4.95 1.93
CA GLY A 118 20.40 -3.96 1.11
C GLY A 118 21.85 -4.33 0.87
N ARG A 119 22.53 -3.47 0.10
CA ARG A 119 23.97 -3.54 -0.11
C ARG A 119 24.60 -2.17 0.08
N LEU A 120 25.83 -2.17 0.58
CA LEU A 120 26.61 -0.95 0.70
C LEU A 120 27.14 -0.53 -0.67
N LEU A 121 26.83 0.70 -1.06
CA LEU A 121 27.40 1.36 -2.23
C LEU A 121 28.38 2.43 -1.77
N HIS A 122 29.51 2.54 -2.45
CA HIS A 122 30.42 3.68 -2.29
C HIS A 122 30.28 4.57 -3.52
N ARG A 123 29.91 5.83 -3.32
CA ARG A 123 29.85 6.84 -4.38
C ARG A 123 30.44 8.13 -3.84
N ASN A 124 31.43 8.69 -4.55
CA ASN A 124 32.08 9.96 -4.21
C ASN A 124 32.60 10.01 -2.75
N GLY A 125 33.16 8.90 -2.25
CA GLY A 125 33.68 8.81 -0.87
C GLY A 125 32.60 8.63 0.21
N VAL A 126 31.31 8.61 -0.15
CA VAL A 126 30.20 8.41 0.79
C VAL A 126 29.66 6.99 0.66
N ARG A 127 29.32 6.39 1.80
CA ARG A 127 28.66 5.08 1.89
C ARG A 127 27.15 5.25 1.90
N TYR A 128 26.49 4.60 0.97
CA TYR A 128 25.03 4.51 0.88
C TYR A 128 24.60 3.06 1.13
N CYS A 129 23.38 2.89 1.62
CA CYS A 129 22.70 1.60 1.59
C CYS A 129 21.68 1.64 0.45
N GLU A 130 21.84 0.76 -0.53
CA GLU A 130 20.81 0.53 -1.53
C GLU A 130 19.93 -0.62 -1.09
N LEU A 131 18.62 -0.40 -0.99
CA LEU A 131 17.65 -1.44 -0.72
C LEU A 131 17.58 -2.38 -1.94
N THR A 132 17.94 -3.65 -1.74
CA THR A 132 17.96 -4.66 -2.80
C THR A 132 16.71 -5.52 -2.81
N GLN A 133 16.10 -5.73 -1.65
CA GLN A 133 14.88 -6.52 -1.52
C GLN A 133 14.04 -6.03 -0.35
N MET A 134 12.72 -6.07 -0.52
CA MET A 134 11.75 -5.86 0.54
C MET A 134 10.67 -6.92 0.41
N ASN A 135 10.48 -7.70 1.47
CA ASN A 135 9.38 -8.65 1.59
C ASN A 135 8.46 -8.15 2.71
N LEU A 136 7.16 -8.13 2.42
CA LEU A 136 6.13 -7.68 3.34
C LEU A 136 5.10 -8.81 3.48
N ASP A 137 4.84 -9.24 4.71
CA ASP A 137 3.72 -10.10 5.06
C ASP A 137 2.70 -9.25 5.81
N THR A 138 1.50 -9.12 5.24
CA THR A 138 0.50 -8.13 5.67
C THR A 138 -0.79 -8.82 6.08
N THR A 139 -1.19 -8.60 7.33
CA THR A 139 -2.51 -8.97 7.84
C THR A 139 -3.40 -7.74 7.94
N ILE A 140 -4.55 -7.76 7.26
CA ILE A 140 -5.55 -6.68 7.30
C ILE A 140 -6.79 -7.21 7.99
N ARG A 141 -7.22 -6.55 9.07
CA ARG A 141 -8.37 -7.02 9.88
C ARG A 141 -9.72 -6.67 9.29
N ASP A 142 -9.87 -5.48 8.73
CA ASP A 142 -11.12 -5.02 8.13
C ASP A 142 -10.84 -4.19 6.87
N ILE A 143 -11.73 -4.32 5.89
CA ILE A 143 -11.73 -3.56 4.64
C ILE A 143 -13.18 -3.28 4.29
N GLN A 144 -13.55 -2.00 4.25
CA GLN A 144 -14.84 -1.57 3.73
C GLN A 144 -14.61 -0.65 2.54
N VAL A 145 -15.28 -0.96 1.43
CA VAL A 145 -15.18 -0.20 0.19
C VAL A 145 -16.55 0.08 -0.38
N GLN A 146 -16.75 1.31 -0.83
CA GLN A 146 -17.87 1.72 -1.65
C GLN A 146 -17.33 2.05 -3.03
N ILE A 147 -17.95 1.43 -4.05
CA ILE A 147 -17.61 1.63 -5.46
C ILE A 147 -18.82 2.18 -6.20
N SER A 148 -18.59 3.10 -7.13
CA SER A 148 -19.61 3.68 -8.00
C SER A 148 -19.32 3.35 -9.46
N GLY A 149 -20.35 3.19 -10.29
CA GLY A 149 -20.16 3.04 -11.74
C GLY A 149 -19.62 1.65 -12.14
N LEU A 150 -19.81 0.64 -11.29
CA LEU A 150 -19.66 -0.75 -11.67
C LEU A 150 -20.94 -1.20 -12.40
N GLU A 151 -20.79 -1.64 -13.63
CA GLU A 151 -21.86 -2.29 -14.37
C GLU A 151 -21.71 -3.81 -14.18
N ASP A 152 -22.79 -4.44 -13.74
CA ASP A 152 -22.87 -5.90 -13.66
C ASP A 152 -24.05 -6.37 -14.51
N SER A 153 -23.72 -7.04 -15.61
CA SER A 153 -24.70 -7.60 -16.54
C SER A 153 -25.42 -8.86 -15.98
N GLY A 154 -25.01 -9.37 -14.81
CA GLY A 154 -25.54 -10.56 -14.16
C GLY A 154 -26.58 -10.31 -13.06
N PHE A 155 -26.66 -9.12 -12.46
CA PHE A 155 -27.64 -8.81 -11.39
C PHE A 155 -28.86 -8.01 -11.86
N SER A 156 -28.91 -7.63 -13.14
CA SER A 156 -30.10 -7.01 -13.72
C SER A 156 -31.12 -8.08 -14.17
N LYS A 157 -31.93 -8.55 -13.22
CA LYS A 157 -33.36 -8.94 -13.34
C LYS A 157 -33.71 -10.06 -12.35
N VAL A 158 -34.14 -9.65 -11.16
CA VAL A 158 -35.21 -10.35 -10.46
C VAL A 158 -36.29 -9.29 -10.21
N GLU A 159 -37.16 -9.12 -11.20
CA GLU A 159 -38.50 -8.55 -10.99
C GLU A 159 -39.45 -9.66 -10.53
#